data_AF-A0A535KDG7-F1
#
_entry.id   AF-A0A535KDG7-F1
#
_cell.length_a   1.000
_cell.length_b   1.000
_cell.length_c   1.000
_cell.angle_alpha   90.00
_cell.angle_beta   90.00
_cell.angle_gamma   90.00
#
_symmetry.space_group_name_H-M   'P 1'
#
loop_
_entity.id
_entity.type
_entity.pdbx_description
1 polymer ?
#
loop_
_entity_poly.entity_id
_entity_poly.type
_entity_poly.pdbx_seq_one_letter_code
_entity_poly.pdbx_strand_id
1 'polypeptide(L)'
;MYCTRVQKSGIVTSRVMLSGYLGPTPLTGKPPMKAERTWVDRPEQLLDAVDILKQAKVVAVDAEFSQVRSRAQGDVQTSSHRMALLQLAIEGRCFVVDTLRLSDLSPLAAVVADPAIVVLLHGAGADMRVMAERGLAVVHYYDLEATSRSIFGQNESSLAAMLHRAFNIRLDKSLQRTDWARRPLPPAMVAYAARDAEMTLALYHWLDQYYAWALRLHENTSQPEPVAAWIEPFLRGTAIVSPEVAVAVAKAQGTILDDAQISADCRAALAILIHPMRRNRLLRLIADLSLVQLVPDIEPLLQALTADERAASARALGRLGVKQAKPLIQPLLQDPVQDVRKAAQTALRSLGDKEVRPPTLPATRLADGACSWSVGEANDAGNDNDWKARLRAMMGE
;
A
#
# COMPACT_ATOMS: atom_id res chain seq x y z
N MET A 1 16.61 -25.55 -49.06
CA MET A 1 15.29 -26.08 -49.51
C MET A 1 14.82 -27.11 -48.49
N TYR A 2 13.51 -27.37 -48.43
CA TYR A 2 12.84 -28.01 -47.28
C TYR A 2 12.86 -29.55 -47.27
N CYS A 3 13.00 -30.11 -46.05
CA CYS A 3 12.58 -31.44 -45.56
C CYS A 3 12.83 -31.48 -44.02
N THR A 4 12.06 -32.13 -43.12
CA THR A 4 10.77 -32.84 -43.26
C THR A 4 9.98 -32.88 -41.93
N ARG A 5 8.77 -33.46 -41.99
CA ARG A 5 7.93 -34.10 -40.93
C ARG A 5 8.70 -34.90 -39.85
N VAL A 6 8.24 -35.21 -38.62
CA VAL A 6 6.97 -35.13 -37.82
C VAL A 6 7.38 -35.50 -36.35
N GLN A 7 6.80 -35.06 -35.21
CA GLN A 7 5.52 -35.52 -34.61
C GLN A 7 5.17 -34.81 -33.28
N LYS A 8 3.89 -34.90 -32.92
CA LYS A 8 3.17 -34.43 -31.71
C LYS A 8 3.83 -34.74 -30.35
N SER A 9 3.62 -33.85 -29.38
CA SER A 9 2.92 -34.16 -28.11
C SER A 9 2.41 -32.87 -27.45
N GLY A 10 1.45 -32.98 -26.52
CA GLY A 10 0.56 -31.87 -26.17
C GLY A 10 1.17 -30.80 -25.27
N ILE A 11 0.97 -29.53 -25.64
CA ILE A 11 1.03 -28.43 -24.66
C ILE A 11 -0.22 -28.54 -23.80
N VAL A 12 -0.03 -29.04 -22.58
CA VAL A 12 -1.04 -28.97 -21.53
C VAL A 12 -1.35 -27.50 -21.30
N THR A 13 -2.59 -27.08 -21.53
CA THR A 13 -3.10 -25.77 -21.10
C THR A 13 -3.29 -25.79 -19.58
N SER A 14 -2.18 -25.87 -18.85
CA SER A 14 -2.15 -25.53 -17.44
C SER A 14 -2.37 -24.02 -17.32
N ARG A 15 -3.65 -23.64 -17.37
CA ARG A 15 -4.14 -22.40 -16.81
C ARG A 15 -3.71 -22.45 -15.35
N VAL A 16 -2.55 -21.87 -15.04
CA VAL A 16 -2.07 -21.71 -13.68
C VAL A 16 -3.14 -20.86 -13.01
N MET A 17 -4.03 -21.53 -12.29
CA MET A 17 -4.91 -20.87 -11.36
C MET A 17 -3.97 -20.28 -10.32
N LEU A 18 -3.65 -19.00 -10.51
CA LEU A 18 -3.21 -18.14 -9.44
C LEU A 18 -4.36 -18.16 -8.44
N SER A 19 -4.36 -19.13 -7.54
CA SER A 19 -5.00 -18.98 -6.25
C SER A 19 -4.41 -17.70 -5.65
N GLY A 20 -5.27 -16.80 -5.17
CA GLY A 20 -4.83 -15.65 -4.39
C GLY A 20 -4.12 -16.09 -3.10
N TYR A 21 -3.93 -15.18 -2.16
CA TYR A 21 -3.41 -15.58 -0.86
C TYR A 21 -4.41 -16.48 -0.11
N LEU A 22 -4.19 -17.80 -0.25
CA LEU A 22 -4.98 -18.92 0.27
C LEU A 22 -4.07 -19.94 1.02
N GLY A 23 -2.80 -19.60 1.26
CA GLY A 23 -1.78 -20.53 1.74
C GLY A 23 -0.79 -19.90 2.74
N PRO A 24 0.24 -20.64 3.16
CA PRO A 24 1.24 -20.15 4.11
C PRO A 24 2.14 -19.07 3.51
N THR A 25 2.70 -18.21 4.36
CA THR A 25 3.80 -17.30 4.02
C THR A 25 5.00 -18.09 3.48
N PRO A 26 5.68 -17.62 2.41
CA PRO A 26 6.93 -18.22 1.93
C PRO A 26 8.06 -18.08 2.96
N LEU A 27 9.14 -18.83 2.75
CA LEU A 27 10.32 -18.79 3.62
C LEU A 27 10.90 -17.37 3.73
N THR A 28 11.49 -17.08 4.89
CA THR A 28 12.19 -15.82 5.13
C THR A 28 13.28 -15.60 4.09
N GLY A 29 13.27 -14.42 3.46
CA GLY A 29 14.34 -13.95 2.60
C GLY A 29 15.62 -13.64 3.39
N LYS A 30 16.68 -13.30 2.66
CA LYS A 30 17.92 -12.82 3.28
C LYS A 30 17.72 -11.38 3.76
N PRO A 31 18.28 -10.97 4.91
CA PRO A 31 18.33 -9.56 5.27
C PRO A 31 19.07 -8.77 4.18
N PRO A 32 18.66 -7.52 3.90
CA PRO A 32 19.28 -6.72 2.85
C PRO A 32 20.75 -6.43 3.14
N MET A 33 21.53 -6.27 2.07
CA MET A 33 22.92 -5.84 2.18
C MET A 33 23.00 -4.45 2.80
N LYS A 34 24.06 -4.20 3.57
CA LYS A 34 24.29 -2.89 4.19
C LYS A 34 24.60 -1.85 3.12
N ALA A 35 23.78 -0.81 3.02
CA ALA A 35 24.01 0.30 2.10
C ALA A 35 25.12 1.25 2.58
N GLU A 36 25.83 1.85 1.64
CA GLU A 36 26.60 3.08 1.86
C GLU A 36 25.61 4.24 2.07
N ARG A 37 25.80 5.03 3.13
CA ARG A 37 24.87 6.10 3.52
C ARG A 37 25.51 7.47 3.34
N THR A 38 24.91 8.29 2.48
CA THR A 38 25.40 9.64 2.15
C THR A 38 24.48 10.70 2.73
N TRP A 39 25.03 11.59 3.54
CA TRP A 39 24.34 12.80 3.99
C TRP A 39 24.45 13.91 2.93
N VAL A 40 23.32 14.47 2.52
CA VAL A 40 23.20 15.43 1.43
C VAL A 40 22.59 16.72 1.97
N ASP A 41 23.41 17.75 2.16
CA ASP A 41 22.94 19.07 2.67
C ASP A 41 23.48 20.27 1.91
N ARG A 42 24.13 20.04 0.76
CA ARG A 42 24.61 21.06 -0.17
C ARG A 42 24.16 20.77 -1.61
N PRO A 43 23.90 21.80 -2.45
CA PRO A 43 23.37 21.61 -3.80
C PRO A 43 24.22 20.68 -4.70
N GLU A 44 25.55 20.78 -4.61
CA GLU A 44 26.46 19.92 -5.38
C GLU A 44 26.29 18.43 -5.02
N GLN A 45 26.11 18.11 -3.74
CA GLN A 45 25.87 16.73 -3.29
C GLN A 45 24.50 16.20 -3.73
N LEU A 46 23.51 17.09 -3.90
CA LEU A 46 22.19 16.73 -4.40
C LEU A 46 22.25 16.38 -5.89
N LEU A 47 23.05 17.11 -6.68
CA LEU A 47 23.31 16.80 -8.09
C LEU A 47 24.05 15.47 -8.24
N ASP A 48 25.13 15.25 -7.47
CA ASP A 48 25.87 13.98 -7.44
C ASP A 48 24.93 12.78 -7.10
N ALA A 49 24.04 12.97 -6.12
CA ALA A 49 23.06 11.96 -5.74
C ALA A 49 22.05 11.68 -6.88
N VAL A 50 21.53 12.73 -7.53
CA VAL A 50 20.59 12.61 -8.65
C VAL A 50 21.20 11.85 -9.84
N ASP A 51 22.44 12.13 -10.21
CA ASP A 51 23.10 11.45 -11.33
C ASP A 51 23.38 9.96 -11.05
N ILE A 52 23.50 9.55 -9.78
CA ILE A 52 23.52 8.15 -9.37
C ILE A 52 22.09 7.55 -9.40
N LEU A 53 21.12 8.23 -8.79
CA LEU A 53 19.74 7.76 -8.66
C LEU A 53 19.07 7.53 -10.03
N LYS A 54 19.33 8.38 -11.03
CA LYS A 54 18.82 8.25 -12.41
C LYS A 54 19.28 6.98 -13.15
N GLN A 55 20.27 6.25 -12.63
CA GLN A 55 20.73 4.99 -13.21
C GLN A 55 19.98 3.77 -12.64
N ALA A 56 19.20 3.95 -11.57
CA ALA A 56 18.41 2.90 -10.95
C ALA A 56 17.05 2.74 -11.64
N LYS A 57 16.54 1.50 -11.70
CA LYS A 57 15.18 1.20 -12.18
C LYS A 57 14.11 1.42 -11.11
N VAL A 58 14.50 1.32 -9.84
CA VAL A 58 13.65 1.45 -8.67
C VAL A 58 14.38 2.33 -7.65
N VAL A 59 13.64 3.22 -6.98
CA VAL A 59 14.15 4.07 -5.90
C VAL A 59 13.15 4.03 -4.75
N ALA A 60 13.55 3.49 -3.60
CA ALA A 60 12.71 3.53 -2.41
C ALA A 60 12.83 4.87 -1.71
N VAL A 61 11.69 5.44 -1.31
CA VAL A 61 11.58 6.76 -0.72
C VAL A 61 10.81 6.68 0.60
N ASP A 62 11.32 7.40 1.59
CA ASP A 62 10.68 7.68 2.86
C ASP A 62 10.88 9.18 3.21
N ALA A 63 10.11 9.72 4.14
CA ALA A 63 10.23 11.12 4.54
C ALA A 63 9.91 11.34 6.03
N GLU A 64 10.76 12.13 6.70
CA GLU A 64 10.54 12.49 8.11
C GLU A 64 9.97 13.91 8.24
N PHE A 65 9.01 14.07 9.15
CA PHE A 65 8.24 15.31 9.31
C PHE A 65 8.48 15.98 10.66
N SER A 66 8.55 17.31 10.64
CA SER A 66 8.46 18.14 11.85
C SER A 66 7.09 18.81 11.93
N GLN A 67 6.46 18.76 13.11
CA GLN A 67 5.25 19.53 13.38
C GLN A 67 5.61 21.01 13.57
N VAL A 68 5.19 21.86 12.64
CA VAL A 68 5.32 23.32 12.78
C VAL A 68 4.04 23.85 13.42
N ARG A 69 4.15 24.35 14.65
CA ARG A 69 3.07 25.08 15.31
C ARG A 69 3.08 26.53 14.85
N SER A 70 2.18 26.90 13.93
CA SER A 70 1.96 28.31 13.61
C SER A 70 1.29 29.02 14.78
N ARG A 71 1.91 30.10 15.27
CA ARG A 71 1.29 31.07 16.19
C ARG A 71 0.80 32.28 15.41
N ALA A 72 -0.15 32.06 14.50
CA ALA A 72 -0.96 33.15 13.96
C ALA A 72 -1.85 33.73 15.07
N GLN A 73 -1.84 35.05 15.25
CA GLN A 73 -2.55 35.70 16.34
C GLN A 73 -4.04 35.85 16.01
N GLY A 74 -4.85 34.91 16.50
CA GLY A 74 -6.32 34.96 16.41
C GLY A 74 -6.97 33.93 15.49
N ASP A 75 -6.19 33.14 14.74
CA ASP A 75 -6.72 32.15 13.79
C ASP A 75 -6.64 30.71 14.31
N VAL A 76 -7.45 29.82 13.72
CA VAL A 76 -7.53 28.39 14.09
C VAL A 76 -6.14 27.75 14.07
N GLN A 77 -5.83 26.97 15.10
CA GLN A 77 -4.50 26.42 15.38
C GLN A 77 -4.07 25.37 14.33
N THR A 78 -3.56 25.85 13.20
CA THR A 78 -3.14 25.04 12.06
C THR A 78 -1.72 24.48 12.29
N SER A 79 -1.65 23.16 12.51
CA SER A 79 -0.40 22.41 12.48
C SER A 79 -0.06 22.01 11.05
N SER A 80 0.94 22.63 10.45
CA SER A 80 1.52 22.15 9.19
C SER A 80 2.64 21.14 9.46
N HIS A 81 2.73 20.12 8.62
CA HIS A 81 3.84 19.17 8.64
C HIS A 81 4.88 19.68 7.64
N ARG A 82 6.11 19.93 8.09
CA ARG A 82 7.21 20.31 7.20
C ARG A 82 8.11 19.10 7.01
N MET A 83 8.32 18.69 5.76
CA MET A 83 9.34 17.70 5.40
C MET A 83 10.70 18.20 5.88
N ALA A 84 11.32 17.40 6.76
CA ALA A 84 12.54 17.72 7.49
C ALA A 84 13.74 16.85 7.08
N LEU A 85 13.46 15.65 6.56
CA LEU A 85 14.37 14.81 5.79
C LEU A 85 13.61 14.13 4.64
N LEU A 86 14.33 13.71 3.62
CA LEU A 86 13.86 12.81 2.56
C LEU A 86 14.95 11.76 2.33
N GLN A 87 14.59 10.49 2.34
CA GLN A 87 15.53 9.38 2.17
C GLN A 87 15.29 8.70 0.82
N LEU A 88 16.36 8.43 0.07
CA LEU A 88 16.29 7.77 -1.23
C LEU A 88 17.26 6.60 -1.25
N ALA A 89 16.74 5.37 -1.33
CA ALA A 89 17.52 4.13 -1.32
C ALA A 89 17.45 3.40 -2.67
N ILE A 90 18.61 2.92 -3.10
CA ILE A 90 18.83 2.06 -4.26
C ILE A 90 19.78 0.93 -3.85
N GLU A 91 20.07 0.01 -4.76
CA GLU A 91 20.97 -1.11 -4.48
C GLU A 91 22.34 -0.64 -3.96
N GLY A 92 22.65 -1.05 -2.72
CA GLY A 92 23.90 -0.72 -2.03
C GLY A 92 24.10 0.75 -1.60
N ARG A 93 23.16 1.68 -1.86
CA ARG A 93 23.30 3.11 -1.51
C ARG A 93 22.02 3.72 -0.95
N CYS A 94 22.14 4.58 0.06
CA CYS A 94 21.04 5.40 0.57
C CYS A 94 21.50 6.85 0.76
N PHE A 95 20.73 7.80 0.23
CA PHE A 95 20.94 9.23 0.37
C PHE A 95 19.95 9.79 1.38
N VAL A 96 20.43 10.51 2.39
CA VAL A 96 19.60 11.21 3.38
C VAL A 96 19.74 12.71 3.14
N VAL A 97 18.68 13.31 2.60
CA VAL A 97 18.64 14.70 2.14
C VAL A 97 18.13 15.62 3.25
N ASP A 98 18.90 16.64 3.60
CA ASP A 98 18.50 17.69 4.53
C ASP A 98 17.60 18.72 3.84
N THR A 99 16.30 18.43 3.82
CA THR A 99 15.29 19.29 3.22
C THR A 99 15.03 20.57 4.01
N LEU A 100 15.61 20.75 5.20
CA LEU A 100 15.58 22.03 5.94
C LEU A 100 16.71 22.97 5.50
N ARG A 101 17.88 22.43 5.15
CA ARG A 101 19.01 23.19 4.58
C ARG A 101 18.84 23.45 3.08
N LEU A 102 18.37 22.45 2.34
CA LEU A 102 18.13 22.55 0.90
C LEU A 102 16.76 23.17 0.63
N SER A 103 16.77 24.43 0.19
CA SER A 103 15.57 25.17 -0.22
C SER A 103 15.03 24.68 -1.56
N ASP A 104 15.94 24.43 -2.52
CA ASP A 104 15.64 23.84 -3.82
C ASP A 104 15.85 22.33 -3.81
N LEU A 105 14.80 21.60 -4.16
CA LEU A 105 14.79 20.15 -4.33
C LEU A 105 14.49 19.74 -5.79
N SER A 106 14.31 20.71 -6.70
CA SER A 106 13.92 20.48 -8.09
C SER A 106 14.82 19.51 -8.88
N PRO A 107 16.14 19.33 -8.59
CA PRO A 107 16.92 18.28 -9.22
C PRO A 107 16.36 16.86 -9.03
N LEU A 108 15.68 16.57 -7.90
CA LEU A 108 15.05 15.27 -7.64
C LEU A 108 13.85 14.98 -8.55
N ALA A 109 13.28 15.99 -9.21
CA ALA A 109 12.21 15.79 -10.20
C ALA A 109 12.71 14.93 -11.38
N ALA A 110 13.99 15.00 -11.73
CA ALA A 110 14.61 14.14 -12.75
C ALA A 110 14.72 12.66 -12.33
N VAL A 111 14.34 12.31 -11.09
CA VAL A 111 14.22 10.93 -10.60
C VAL A 111 12.74 10.57 -10.43
N VAL A 112 12.00 11.35 -9.63
CA VAL A 112 10.64 10.95 -9.21
C VAL A 112 9.56 11.19 -10.27
N ALA A 113 9.80 12.11 -11.20
CA ALA A 113 8.91 12.39 -12.33
C ALA A 113 9.32 11.67 -13.62
N ASP A 114 10.36 10.82 -13.59
CA ASP A 114 10.73 9.97 -14.72
C ASP A 114 9.86 8.69 -14.73
N PRO A 115 9.00 8.46 -15.74
CA PRO A 115 8.18 7.25 -15.81
C PRO A 115 8.99 5.96 -16.00
N ALA A 116 10.28 6.03 -16.36
CA ALA A 116 11.17 4.86 -16.43
C ALA A 116 11.70 4.43 -15.05
N ILE A 117 11.56 5.27 -14.02
CA ILE A 117 12.01 5.01 -12.65
C ILE A 117 10.79 4.75 -11.76
N VAL A 118 10.77 3.60 -11.12
CA VAL A 118 9.70 3.23 -10.17
C VAL A 118 10.04 3.77 -8.78
N VAL A 119 9.20 4.63 -8.22
CA VAL A 119 9.33 5.05 -6.82
C VAL A 119 8.65 4.02 -5.91
N LEU A 120 9.34 3.56 -4.85
CA LEU A 120 8.78 2.60 -3.89
C LEU A 120 8.49 3.34 -2.58
N LEU A 121 7.25 3.31 -2.11
CA LEU A 121 6.85 3.90 -0.83
C LEU A 121 6.15 2.84 0.04
N HIS A 122 6.03 3.09 1.34
CA HIS A 122 5.34 2.20 2.26
C HIS A 122 4.26 2.94 3.08
N GLY A 123 3.04 3.04 2.54
CA GLY A 123 1.96 3.86 3.12
C GLY A 123 1.96 5.29 2.55
N ALA A 124 2.06 5.39 1.23
CA ALA A 124 2.53 6.56 0.47
C ALA A 124 1.78 7.89 0.69
N GLY A 125 0.61 7.88 1.32
CA GLY A 125 -0.31 9.01 1.35
C GLY A 125 0.21 10.26 2.07
N ALA A 126 1.10 10.11 3.06
CA ALA A 126 1.72 11.25 3.74
C ALA A 126 2.88 11.83 2.93
N ASP A 127 3.77 10.96 2.44
CA ASP A 127 5.00 11.30 1.73
C ASP A 127 4.69 11.98 0.40
N MET A 128 3.81 11.35 -0.40
CA MET A 128 3.35 11.88 -1.70
C MET A 128 2.81 13.30 -1.59
N ARG A 129 2.09 13.61 -0.50
CA ARG A 129 1.56 14.96 -0.25
C ARG A 129 2.69 15.95 0.02
N VAL A 130 3.61 15.66 0.95
CA VAL A 130 4.67 16.63 1.28
C VAL A 130 5.71 16.77 0.16
N MET A 131 5.90 15.72 -0.64
CA MET A 131 6.71 15.76 -1.86
C MET A 131 6.04 16.68 -2.90
N ALA A 132 4.73 16.54 -3.13
CA ALA A 132 3.99 17.43 -4.02
C ALA A 132 3.99 18.90 -3.54
N GLU A 133 3.85 19.15 -2.23
CA GLU A 133 4.00 20.49 -1.61
C GLU A 133 5.40 21.10 -1.83
N ARG A 134 6.40 20.27 -2.16
CA ARG A 134 7.78 20.67 -2.51
C ARG A 134 8.07 20.64 -4.01
N GLY A 135 7.06 20.46 -4.86
CA GLY A 135 7.20 20.39 -6.31
C GLY A 135 7.70 19.03 -6.86
N LEU A 136 7.78 18.02 -6.01
CA LEU A 136 8.23 16.67 -6.36
C LEU A 136 7.02 15.80 -6.72
N ALA A 137 6.60 15.83 -7.98
CA ALA A 137 5.51 15.01 -8.50
C ALA A 137 6.00 13.59 -8.83
N VAL A 138 5.59 12.59 -8.04
CA VAL A 138 5.84 11.17 -8.31
C VAL A 138 4.85 10.65 -9.36
N VAL A 139 5.35 10.13 -10.49
CA VAL A 139 4.49 9.74 -11.63
C VAL A 139 4.33 8.23 -11.84
N HIS A 140 5.25 7.43 -11.30
CA HIS A 140 5.28 5.98 -11.38
C HIS A 140 5.73 5.40 -10.03
N TYR A 141 4.84 4.67 -9.34
CA TYR A 141 5.15 4.16 -8.00
C TYR A 141 4.42 2.86 -7.61
N TYR A 142 4.94 2.22 -6.56
CA TYR A 142 4.24 1.20 -5.77
C TYR A 142 4.06 1.68 -4.34
N ASP A 143 2.88 1.43 -3.77
CA ASP A 143 2.67 1.46 -2.32
C ASP A 143 2.76 0.01 -1.78
N LEU A 144 3.84 -0.28 -1.07
CA LEU A 144 4.11 -1.61 -0.52
C LEU A 144 3.25 -1.93 0.70
N GLU A 145 2.72 -0.93 1.42
CA GLU A 145 1.70 -1.20 2.45
C GLU A 145 0.42 -1.68 1.76
N ALA A 146 0.00 -1.00 0.69
CA ALA A 146 -1.20 -1.37 -0.05
C ALA A 146 -1.10 -2.75 -0.68
N THR A 147 0.06 -3.05 -1.28
CA THR A 147 0.39 -4.38 -1.80
C THR A 147 0.31 -5.44 -0.69
N SER A 148 0.96 -5.19 0.46
CA SER A 148 1.00 -6.12 1.59
C SER A 148 -0.38 -6.35 2.21
N ARG A 149 -1.21 -5.31 2.32
CA ARG A 149 -2.60 -5.39 2.80
C ARG A 149 -3.46 -6.29 1.93
N SER A 150 -3.33 -6.19 0.61
CA SER A 150 -4.05 -7.02 -0.34
C SER A 150 -3.68 -8.51 -0.26
N ILE A 151 -2.52 -8.84 0.28
CA ILE A 151 -2.07 -10.22 0.52
C ILE A 151 -2.49 -10.68 1.92
N PHE A 152 -2.06 -9.96 2.97
CA PHE A 152 -2.09 -10.43 4.37
C PHE A 152 -3.15 -9.75 5.27
N GLY A 153 -3.74 -8.63 4.83
CA GLY A 153 -4.67 -7.81 5.63
C GLY A 153 -4.00 -6.66 6.41
N GLN A 154 -4.83 -5.79 6.97
CA GLN A 154 -4.42 -4.50 7.55
C GLN A 154 -3.58 -4.61 8.82
N ASN A 155 -3.81 -5.65 9.62
CA ASN A 155 -3.02 -5.90 10.83
C ASN A 155 -1.62 -6.46 10.52
N GLU A 156 -1.35 -6.82 9.27
CA GLU A 156 -0.15 -7.50 8.82
C GLU A 156 0.63 -6.71 7.75
N SER A 157 0.15 -5.50 7.37
CA SER A 157 0.68 -4.68 6.27
C SER A 157 1.77 -3.67 6.62
N SER A 158 1.90 -3.24 7.89
CA SER A 158 2.90 -2.22 8.28
C SER A 158 4.34 -2.66 8.01
N LEU A 159 5.27 -1.72 7.75
CA LEU A 159 6.67 -2.04 7.42
C LEU A 159 7.30 -2.96 8.48
N ALA A 160 7.16 -2.61 9.77
CA ALA A 160 7.66 -3.43 10.87
C ALA A 160 7.06 -4.86 10.91
N ALA A 161 5.78 -5.03 10.56
CA ALA A 161 5.15 -6.35 10.49
C ALA A 161 5.64 -7.14 9.26
N MET A 162 5.81 -6.47 8.12
CA MET A 162 6.34 -7.06 6.90
C MET A 162 7.80 -7.45 7.00
N LEU A 163 8.66 -6.68 7.68
CA LEU A 163 10.05 -7.05 7.94
C LEU A 163 10.18 -8.23 8.90
N HIS A 164 9.31 -8.32 9.90
CA HIS A 164 9.24 -9.49 10.77
C HIS A 164 8.82 -10.73 9.98
N ARG A 165 7.84 -10.60 9.08
CA ARG A 165 7.37 -11.70 8.21
C ARG A 165 8.43 -12.14 7.18
N ALA A 166 8.98 -11.18 6.45
CA ALA A 166 9.86 -11.43 5.30
C ALA A 166 11.29 -11.79 5.71
N PHE A 167 11.81 -11.23 6.82
CA PHE A 167 13.22 -11.32 7.18
C PHE A 167 13.48 -11.70 8.64
N ASN A 168 12.44 -11.92 9.45
CA ASN A 168 12.53 -12.06 10.91
C ASN A 168 13.24 -10.86 11.59
N ILE A 169 13.12 -9.66 11.00
CA ILE A 169 13.70 -8.42 11.52
C ILE A 169 12.65 -7.67 12.33
N ARG A 170 13.03 -7.20 13.52
CA ARG A 170 12.25 -6.20 14.28
C ARG A 170 12.80 -4.82 13.98
N LEU A 171 11.96 -3.95 13.41
CA LEU A 171 12.30 -2.53 13.25
C LEU A 171 12.33 -1.87 14.63
N ASP A 172 13.35 -1.06 14.91
CA ASP A 172 13.30 -0.16 16.07
C ASP A 172 12.25 0.94 15.81
N LYS A 173 11.57 1.38 16.87
CA LYS A 173 10.57 2.45 16.84
C LYS A 173 10.94 3.61 17.78
N SER A 174 12.12 3.55 18.40
CA SER A 174 12.57 4.49 19.43
C SER A 174 12.62 5.95 18.97
N LEU A 175 12.82 6.22 17.67
CA LEU A 175 12.98 7.56 17.11
C LEU A 175 11.78 8.08 16.31
N GLN A 176 10.69 7.30 16.19
CA GLN A 176 9.49 7.68 15.41
C GLN A 176 8.78 8.96 15.89
N ARG A 177 9.09 9.44 17.10
CA ARG A 177 8.51 10.65 17.71
C ARG A 177 9.55 11.72 18.07
N THR A 178 10.77 11.61 17.52
CA THR A 178 11.85 12.56 17.79
C THR A 178 11.66 13.86 16.99
N ASP A 179 12.23 14.96 17.48
CA ASP A 179 12.26 16.21 16.73
C ASP A 179 13.26 16.15 15.56
N TRP A 180 12.73 15.85 14.37
CA TRP A 180 13.47 15.86 13.11
C TRP A 180 13.93 17.23 12.62
N ALA A 181 13.55 18.34 13.29
CA ALA A 181 14.07 19.68 12.99
C ALA A 181 15.41 19.97 13.67
N ARG A 182 15.82 19.18 14.67
CA ARG A 182 17.11 19.34 15.38
C ARG A 182 18.28 19.33 14.38
N ARG A 183 19.23 20.25 14.54
CA ARG A 183 20.51 20.26 13.81
C ARG A 183 21.69 20.57 14.75
N PRO A 184 22.87 19.96 14.57
CA PRO A 184 23.12 18.83 13.67
C PRO A 184 22.36 17.56 14.10
N LEU A 185 22.02 16.72 13.14
CA LEU A 185 21.41 15.41 13.39
C LEU A 185 22.47 14.42 13.89
N PRO A 186 22.25 13.73 15.03
CA PRO A 186 23.14 12.66 15.47
C PRO A 186 23.26 11.55 14.40
N PRO A 187 24.43 10.92 14.21
CA PRO A 187 24.60 9.84 13.23
C PRO A 187 23.62 8.68 13.41
N ALA A 188 23.18 8.40 14.63
CA ALA A 188 22.15 7.40 14.92
C ALA A 188 20.76 7.76 14.35
N MET A 189 20.38 9.05 14.34
CA MET A 189 19.13 9.49 13.72
C MET A 189 19.19 9.42 12.20
N VAL A 190 20.33 9.79 11.58
CA VAL A 190 20.58 9.60 10.15
C VAL A 190 20.53 8.11 9.79
N ALA A 191 21.11 7.26 10.64
CA ALA A 191 21.13 5.81 10.47
C ALA A 191 19.76 5.12 10.65
N TYR A 192 18.89 5.70 11.49
CA TYR A 192 17.50 5.28 11.66
C TYR A 192 16.68 5.69 10.44
N ALA A 193 16.72 6.96 10.04
CA ALA A 193 15.88 7.47 8.96
C ALA A 193 16.24 6.82 7.60
N ALA A 194 17.52 6.59 7.33
CA ALA A 194 17.97 5.81 6.16
C ALA A 194 17.39 4.37 6.14
N ARG A 195 17.06 3.82 7.30
CA ARG A 195 16.66 2.42 7.43
C ARG A 195 15.30 2.15 6.79
N ASP A 196 14.33 3.06 6.89
CA ASP A 196 12.98 2.79 6.41
C ASP A 196 12.91 2.77 4.87
N ALA A 197 13.67 3.63 4.19
CA ALA A 197 13.89 3.54 2.74
C ALA A 197 14.65 2.25 2.34
N GLU A 198 15.74 1.90 3.03
CA GLU A 198 16.47 0.63 2.79
C GLU A 198 15.57 -0.61 2.95
N MET A 199 14.71 -0.60 3.97
CA MET A 199 13.80 -1.70 4.30
C MET A 199 12.63 -1.78 3.33
N THR A 200 12.16 -0.64 2.82
CA THR A 200 11.17 -0.56 1.76
C THR A 200 11.71 -1.16 0.45
N LEU A 201 12.96 -0.85 0.07
CA LEU A 201 13.63 -1.48 -1.07
C LEU A 201 13.75 -3.00 -0.89
N ALA A 202 14.23 -3.45 0.28
CA ALA A 202 14.34 -4.88 0.60
C ALA A 202 13.00 -5.62 0.50
N LEU A 203 11.94 -5.02 1.04
CA LEU A 203 10.58 -5.55 1.00
C LEU A 203 10.06 -5.64 -0.44
N TYR A 204 10.34 -4.65 -1.30
CA TYR A 204 9.98 -4.72 -2.72
C TYR A 204 10.58 -5.95 -3.39
N HIS A 205 11.88 -6.25 -3.20
CA HIS A 205 12.50 -7.44 -3.80
C HIS A 205 11.91 -8.76 -3.29
N TRP A 206 11.52 -8.83 -2.01
CA TRP A 206 10.83 -10.00 -1.47
C TRP A 206 9.40 -10.14 -2.02
N LEU A 207 8.67 -9.02 -2.16
CA LEU A 207 7.36 -8.99 -2.79
C LEU A 207 7.43 -9.32 -4.29
N ASP A 208 8.47 -8.90 -5.01
CA ASP A 208 8.67 -9.27 -6.42
C ASP A 208 8.99 -10.76 -6.55
N GLN A 209 9.89 -11.29 -5.72
CA GLN A 209 10.24 -12.70 -5.75
C GLN A 209 9.04 -13.65 -5.51
N TYR A 210 8.17 -13.33 -4.54
CA TYR A 210 7.11 -14.25 -4.09
C TYR A 210 5.68 -13.82 -4.45
N TYR A 211 5.46 -12.54 -4.73
CA TYR A 211 4.16 -11.91 -4.88
C TYR A 211 4.10 -10.88 -6.03
N ALA A 212 4.91 -11.03 -7.09
CA ALA A 212 4.90 -10.12 -8.25
C ALA A 212 3.51 -9.89 -8.88
N TRP A 213 2.59 -10.85 -8.71
CA TRP A 213 1.18 -10.69 -9.12
C TRP A 213 0.47 -9.58 -8.34
N ALA A 214 0.78 -9.41 -7.05
CA ALA A 214 0.19 -8.40 -6.19
C ALA A 214 0.81 -7.03 -6.47
N LEU A 215 2.14 -6.96 -6.65
CA LEU A 215 2.80 -5.71 -7.08
C LEU A 215 2.14 -5.18 -8.35
N ARG A 216 2.06 -5.96 -9.44
CA ARG A 216 1.42 -5.54 -10.70
C ARG A 216 -0.03 -5.04 -10.58
N LEU A 217 -0.77 -5.43 -9.53
CA LEU A 217 -2.12 -4.91 -9.26
C LEU A 217 -2.11 -3.54 -8.54
N HIS A 218 -1.02 -3.20 -7.86
CA HIS A 218 -0.79 -1.91 -7.18
C HIS A 218 0.23 -1.02 -7.91
N GLU A 219 0.54 -1.32 -9.17
CA GLU A 219 1.34 -0.43 -10.03
C GLU A 219 0.55 0.85 -10.31
N ASN A 220 1.09 1.98 -9.88
CA ASN A 220 0.49 3.28 -10.12
C ASN A 220 1.32 4.05 -11.14
N THR A 221 0.91 3.99 -12.40
CA THR A 221 1.33 4.96 -13.43
C THR A 221 0.27 6.06 -13.50
N SER A 222 0.68 7.30 -13.82
CA SER A 222 -0.24 8.46 -13.88
C SER A 222 -1.27 8.44 -15.03
N GLN A 223 -1.53 7.28 -15.63
CA GLN A 223 -2.46 7.11 -16.74
C GLN A 223 -3.91 7.13 -16.24
N PRO A 224 -4.83 7.84 -16.91
CA PRO A 224 -6.25 7.78 -16.60
C PRO A 224 -6.85 6.43 -17.04
N GLU A 225 -7.57 5.75 -16.15
CA GLU A 225 -8.40 4.60 -16.53
C GLU A 225 -9.70 5.10 -17.19
N PRO A 226 -10.19 4.46 -18.27
CA PRO A 226 -11.36 4.92 -19.03
C PRO A 226 -12.69 4.59 -18.32
N VAL A 227 -12.93 5.26 -17.19
CA VAL A 227 -14.18 5.20 -16.42
C VAL A 227 -15.07 6.43 -16.67
N ALA A 228 -16.36 6.33 -16.35
CA ALA A 228 -17.27 7.47 -16.43
C ALA A 228 -16.81 8.61 -15.50
N ALA A 229 -16.82 9.85 -16.01
CA ALA A 229 -16.23 11.01 -15.32
C ALA A 229 -16.85 11.29 -13.93
N TRP A 230 -18.13 10.94 -13.72
CA TRP A 230 -18.81 11.12 -12.43
C TRP A 230 -18.37 10.09 -11.36
N ILE A 231 -17.85 8.92 -11.78
CA ILE A 231 -17.36 7.86 -10.87
C ILE A 231 -15.94 8.19 -10.38
N GLU A 232 -15.12 8.83 -11.21
CA GLU A 232 -13.68 9.03 -10.97
C GLU A 232 -13.32 9.69 -9.62
N PRO A 233 -14.03 10.73 -9.12
CA PRO A 233 -13.76 11.29 -7.79
C PRO A 233 -13.92 10.28 -6.65
N PHE A 234 -14.86 9.33 -6.76
CA PHE A 234 -15.05 8.26 -5.78
C PHE A 234 -13.91 7.24 -5.81
N LEU A 235 -13.40 6.91 -7.00
CA LEU A 235 -12.26 5.99 -7.16
C LEU A 235 -10.96 6.60 -6.64
N ARG A 236 -10.78 7.92 -6.82
CA ARG A 236 -9.63 8.66 -6.26
C ARG A 236 -9.78 8.93 -4.76
N GLY A 237 -11.00 8.90 -4.23
CA GLY A 237 -11.28 9.26 -2.83
C GLY A 237 -11.29 10.78 -2.62
N THR A 238 -11.49 11.55 -3.68
CA THR A 238 -11.54 13.03 -3.70
C THR A 238 -12.97 13.57 -3.79
N ALA A 239 -13.98 12.69 -3.86
CA ALA A 239 -15.38 13.08 -3.80
C ALA A 239 -15.71 13.81 -2.49
N ILE A 240 -16.23 15.04 -2.60
CA ILE A 240 -16.62 15.92 -1.48
C ILE A 240 -18.13 15.93 -1.18
N VAL A 241 -18.91 15.18 -1.97
CA VAL A 241 -20.36 15.02 -1.83
C VAL A 241 -20.72 13.53 -1.77
N SER A 242 -21.93 13.20 -1.32
CA SER A 242 -22.41 11.82 -1.34
C SER A 242 -22.67 11.33 -2.78
N PRO A 243 -22.69 10.01 -3.01
CA PRO A 243 -23.01 9.41 -4.31
C PRO A 243 -24.32 9.92 -4.93
N GLU A 244 -25.36 10.09 -4.12
CA GLU A 244 -26.70 10.49 -4.57
C GLU A 244 -26.68 11.95 -5.06
N VAL A 245 -25.95 12.83 -4.36
CA VAL A 245 -25.76 14.22 -4.76
C VAL A 245 -24.92 14.31 -6.04
N ALA A 246 -23.86 13.51 -6.16
CA ALA A 246 -23.04 13.48 -7.39
C ALA A 246 -23.86 13.01 -8.61
N VAL A 247 -24.68 11.97 -8.45
CA VAL A 247 -25.61 11.50 -9.50
C VAL A 247 -26.61 12.59 -9.87
N ALA A 248 -27.22 13.27 -8.90
CA ALA A 248 -28.17 14.36 -9.17
C ALA A 248 -27.53 15.53 -9.94
N VAL A 249 -26.30 15.92 -9.58
CA VAL A 249 -25.53 16.96 -10.30
C VAL A 249 -25.18 16.49 -11.71
N ALA A 250 -24.70 15.26 -11.88
CA ALA A 250 -24.34 14.71 -13.20
C ALA A 250 -25.56 14.55 -14.13
N LYS A 251 -26.75 14.26 -13.59
CA LYS A 251 -28.03 14.31 -14.33
C LYS A 251 -28.40 15.74 -14.75
N ALA A 252 -28.31 16.71 -13.83
CA ALA A 252 -28.58 18.12 -14.14
C ALA A 252 -27.62 18.70 -15.20
N GLN A 253 -26.40 18.15 -15.30
CA GLN A 253 -25.40 18.47 -16.32
C GLN A 253 -25.55 17.65 -17.63
N GLY A 254 -26.54 16.76 -17.73
CA GLY A 254 -26.73 15.90 -18.91
C GLY A 254 -25.64 14.85 -19.13
N THR A 255 -24.77 14.61 -18.13
CA THR A 255 -23.72 13.58 -18.18
C THR A 255 -24.26 12.18 -17.86
N ILE A 256 -25.32 12.11 -17.05
CA ILE A 256 -26.12 10.91 -16.82
C ILE A 256 -27.52 11.15 -17.40
N LEU A 257 -27.93 10.34 -18.37
CA LEU A 257 -29.22 10.47 -19.06
C LEU A 257 -30.35 9.77 -18.29
N ASP A 258 -30.07 8.59 -17.72
CA ASP A 258 -31.05 7.77 -16.99
C ASP A 258 -30.38 6.90 -15.89
N ASP A 259 -31.18 6.14 -15.14
CA ASP A 259 -30.70 5.24 -14.08
C ASP A 259 -30.04 3.95 -14.61
N ALA A 260 -30.31 3.57 -15.86
CA ALA A 260 -29.66 2.43 -16.49
C ALA A 260 -28.18 2.75 -16.77
N GLN A 261 -27.87 3.98 -17.19
CA GLN A 261 -26.51 4.45 -17.41
C GLN A 261 -25.65 4.36 -16.13
N ILE A 262 -26.17 4.76 -14.96
CA ILE A 262 -25.46 4.65 -13.66
C ILE A 262 -24.92 3.23 -13.43
N SER A 263 -25.74 2.25 -13.80
CA SER A 263 -25.46 0.83 -13.63
C SER A 263 -24.48 0.32 -14.69
N ALA A 264 -24.65 0.75 -15.94
CA ALA A 264 -23.76 0.43 -17.05
C ALA A 264 -22.35 0.99 -16.82
N ASP A 265 -22.24 2.23 -16.35
CA ASP A 265 -20.97 2.89 -16.01
C ASP A 265 -20.25 2.15 -14.88
N CYS A 266 -20.96 1.77 -13.81
CA CYS A 266 -20.41 0.99 -12.71
C CYS A 266 -19.97 -0.43 -13.16
N ARG A 267 -20.74 -1.10 -14.03
CA ARG A 267 -20.36 -2.40 -14.61
C ARG A 267 -19.12 -2.30 -15.50
N ALA A 268 -19.06 -1.29 -16.37
CA ALA A 268 -17.90 -1.02 -17.20
C ALA A 268 -16.65 -0.76 -16.33
N ALA A 269 -16.79 0.04 -15.28
CA ALA A 269 -15.71 0.28 -14.34
C ALA A 269 -15.26 -0.99 -13.58
N LEU A 270 -16.16 -1.90 -13.17
CA LEU A 270 -15.77 -3.18 -12.57
C LEU A 270 -14.93 -4.05 -13.52
N ALA A 271 -15.29 -4.05 -14.81
CA ALA A 271 -14.58 -4.80 -15.85
C ALA A 271 -13.21 -4.20 -16.20
N ILE A 272 -13.07 -2.87 -16.16
CA ILE A 272 -11.85 -2.13 -16.55
C ILE A 272 -10.85 -2.02 -15.40
N LEU A 273 -11.30 -1.61 -14.21
CA LEU A 273 -10.41 -1.34 -13.09
C LEU A 273 -9.68 -2.62 -12.67
N ILE A 274 -8.35 -2.59 -12.63
CA ILE A 274 -7.54 -3.68 -12.06
C ILE A 274 -7.05 -3.36 -10.65
N HIS A 275 -6.92 -2.07 -10.30
CA HIS A 275 -6.30 -1.64 -9.05
C HIS A 275 -7.20 -1.95 -7.83
N PRO A 276 -6.77 -2.78 -6.85
CA PRO A 276 -7.63 -3.28 -5.77
C PRO A 276 -8.28 -2.18 -4.93
N MET A 277 -7.54 -1.11 -4.61
CA MET A 277 -8.10 0.04 -3.88
C MET A 277 -9.21 0.77 -4.66
N ARG A 278 -9.10 0.90 -5.98
CA ARG A 278 -10.14 1.55 -6.82
C ARG A 278 -11.37 0.64 -6.93
N ARG A 279 -11.18 -0.66 -7.12
CA ARG A 279 -12.27 -1.66 -7.05
C ARG A 279 -12.99 -1.67 -5.70
N ASN A 280 -12.28 -1.62 -4.58
CA ASN A 280 -12.87 -1.54 -3.24
C ASN A 280 -13.72 -0.27 -3.06
N ARG A 281 -13.26 0.88 -3.58
CA ARG A 281 -14.03 2.13 -3.62
C ARG A 281 -15.26 2.04 -4.53
N LEU A 282 -15.15 1.41 -5.71
CA LEU A 282 -16.28 1.17 -6.61
C LEU A 282 -17.35 0.23 -5.98
N LEU A 283 -16.93 -0.86 -5.34
CA LEU A 283 -17.83 -1.77 -4.63
C LEU A 283 -18.57 -1.07 -3.48
N ARG A 284 -17.94 -0.07 -2.86
CA ARG A 284 -18.62 0.80 -1.88
C ARG A 284 -19.65 1.70 -2.55
N LEU A 285 -19.28 2.39 -3.63
CA LEU A 285 -20.17 3.26 -4.42
C LEU A 285 -21.42 2.49 -4.90
N ILE A 286 -21.24 1.29 -5.41
CA ILE A 286 -22.31 0.37 -5.85
C ILE A 286 -23.27 0.02 -4.71
N ALA A 287 -22.73 -0.21 -3.51
CA ALA A 287 -23.52 -0.51 -2.31
C ALA A 287 -24.17 0.73 -1.67
N ASP A 288 -23.57 1.92 -1.82
CA ASP A 288 -24.16 3.20 -1.40
C ASP A 288 -25.38 3.51 -2.29
N LEU A 289 -25.20 3.47 -3.61
CA LEU A 289 -26.25 3.68 -4.63
C LEU A 289 -27.27 2.51 -4.74
N SER A 290 -27.13 1.47 -3.93
CA SER A 290 -28.06 0.32 -3.86
C SER A 290 -28.29 -0.40 -5.21
N LEU A 291 -27.26 -0.53 -6.05
CA LEU A 291 -27.37 -1.10 -7.41
C LEU A 291 -27.43 -2.64 -7.41
N VAL A 292 -28.54 -3.21 -6.95
CA VAL A 292 -28.78 -4.68 -6.83
C VAL A 292 -28.59 -5.43 -8.16
N GLN A 293 -28.83 -4.77 -9.29
CA GLN A 293 -28.59 -5.30 -10.65
C GLN A 293 -27.12 -5.64 -10.95
N LEU A 294 -26.17 -5.19 -10.13
CA LEU A 294 -24.74 -5.50 -10.24
C LEU A 294 -24.29 -6.69 -9.37
N VAL A 295 -25.20 -7.33 -8.64
CA VAL A 295 -24.90 -8.52 -7.83
C VAL A 295 -24.17 -9.62 -8.62
N PRO A 296 -24.57 -9.99 -9.85
CA PRO A 296 -23.85 -10.98 -10.66
C PRO A 296 -22.41 -10.58 -11.02
N ASP A 297 -22.10 -9.27 -11.04
CA ASP A 297 -20.74 -8.75 -11.27
C ASP A 297 -19.88 -8.78 -9.99
N ILE A 298 -20.52 -8.74 -8.80
CA ILE A 298 -19.85 -8.74 -7.49
C ILE A 298 -19.59 -10.16 -6.97
N GLU A 299 -20.50 -11.11 -7.20
CA GLU A 299 -20.39 -12.49 -6.69
C GLU A 299 -19.06 -13.18 -7.05
N PRO A 300 -18.51 -13.09 -8.28
CA PRO A 300 -17.21 -13.65 -8.62
C PRO A 300 -16.04 -13.07 -7.79
N LEU A 301 -16.15 -11.81 -7.35
CA LEU A 301 -15.10 -11.11 -6.60
C LEU A 301 -15.01 -11.57 -5.14
N LEU A 302 -15.95 -12.39 -4.65
CA LEU A 302 -15.79 -13.15 -3.41
C LEU A 302 -14.61 -14.15 -3.49
N GLN A 303 -14.17 -14.52 -4.70
CA GLN A 303 -13.01 -15.40 -4.94
C GLN A 303 -11.81 -14.63 -5.55
N ALA A 304 -11.80 -13.29 -5.43
CA ALA A 304 -10.72 -12.46 -5.94
C ALA A 304 -9.36 -12.75 -5.28
N LEU A 305 -8.27 -12.47 -6.01
CA LEU A 305 -6.91 -12.74 -5.55
C LEU A 305 -6.57 -11.97 -4.27
N THR A 306 -7.02 -10.72 -4.19
CA THR A 306 -6.74 -9.84 -3.06
C THR A 306 -7.77 -9.97 -1.94
N ALA A 307 -7.31 -9.90 -0.71
CA ALA A 307 -8.16 -9.85 0.47
C ALA A 307 -9.06 -8.59 0.48
N ASP A 308 -8.56 -7.46 -0.05
CA ASP A 308 -9.32 -6.21 -0.19
C ASP A 308 -10.59 -6.41 -1.02
N GLU A 309 -10.49 -7.05 -2.19
CA GLU A 309 -11.64 -7.31 -3.07
C GLU A 309 -12.62 -8.31 -2.45
N ARG A 310 -12.15 -9.42 -1.85
CA ARG A 310 -13.03 -10.39 -1.18
C ARG A 310 -13.79 -9.75 -0.01
N ALA A 311 -13.10 -8.96 0.82
CA ALA A 311 -13.70 -8.26 1.95
C ALA A 311 -14.63 -7.11 1.52
N ALA A 312 -14.33 -6.40 0.42
CA ALA A 312 -15.22 -5.38 -0.14
C ALA A 312 -16.49 -6.01 -0.73
N SER A 313 -16.36 -7.13 -1.46
CA SER A 313 -17.48 -7.82 -2.11
C SER A 313 -18.45 -8.42 -1.10
N ALA A 314 -17.95 -9.07 -0.05
CA ALA A 314 -18.79 -9.55 1.05
C ALA A 314 -19.58 -8.41 1.70
N ARG A 315 -18.92 -7.28 2.01
CA ARG A 315 -19.58 -6.08 2.55
C ARG A 315 -20.63 -5.51 1.59
N ALA A 316 -20.34 -5.42 0.30
CA ALA A 316 -21.28 -4.91 -0.69
C ALA A 316 -22.55 -5.76 -0.77
N LEU A 317 -22.42 -7.09 -0.91
CA LEU A 317 -23.56 -8.01 -0.95
C LEU A 317 -24.39 -8.00 0.34
N GLY A 318 -23.73 -7.90 1.50
CA GLY A 318 -24.39 -7.77 2.80
C GLY A 318 -25.18 -6.47 2.93
N ARG A 319 -24.65 -5.34 2.42
CA ARG A 319 -25.33 -4.03 2.41
C ARG A 319 -26.48 -3.97 1.41
N LEU A 320 -26.34 -4.61 0.25
CA LEU A 320 -27.38 -4.75 -0.78
C LEU A 320 -28.54 -5.68 -0.35
N GLY A 321 -28.46 -6.34 0.82
CA GLY A 321 -29.55 -7.17 1.35
C GLY A 321 -29.75 -8.51 0.64
N VAL A 322 -28.77 -8.97 -0.15
CA VAL A 322 -28.86 -10.14 -1.04
C VAL A 322 -28.82 -11.44 -0.23
N LYS A 323 -29.99 -11.91 0.22
CA LYS A 323 -30.10 -13.16 1.01
C LYS A 323 -29.60 -14.39 0.25
N GLN A 324 -29.70 -14.38 -1.08
CA GLN A 324 -29.21 -15.43 -1.97
C GLN A 324 -27.68 -15.59 -1.92
N ALA A 325 -26.94 -14.53 -1.57
CA ALA A 325 -25.48 -14.56 -1.48
C ALA A 325 -24.94 -15.26 -0.21
N LYS A 326 -25.79 -15.60 0.77
CA LYS A 326 -25.35 -16.25 2.02
C LYS A 326 -24.45 -17.48 1.81
N PRO A 327 -24.80 -18.46 0.93
CA PRO A 327 -23.96 -19.64 0.71
C PRO A 327 -22.60 -19.30 0.05
N LEU A 328 -22.51 -18.18 -0.66
CA LEU A 328 -21.27 -17.70 -1.29
C LEU A 328 -20.37 -16.94 -0.28
N ILE A 329 -20.97 -16.24 0.68
CA ILE A 329 -20.26 -15.50 1.72
C ILE A 329 -19.80 -16.43 2.86
N GLN A 330 -20.55 -17.48 3.19
CA GLN A 330 -20.26 -18.34 4.34
C GLN A 330 -18.87 -19.02 4.33
N PRO A 331 -18.32 -19.47 3.19
CA PRO A 331 -16.93 -19.96 3.11
C PRO A 331 -15.88 -18.94 3.56
N LEU A 332 -16.12 -17.63 3.37
CA LEU A 332 -15.18 -16.57 3.74
C LEU A 332 -14.99 -16.39 5.25
N LEU A 333 -15.80 -17.06 6.08
CA LEU A 333 -15.54 -17.18 7.52
C LEU A 333 -14.27 -17.99 7.83
N GLN A 334 -13.78 -18.78 6.87
CA GLN A 334 -12.53 -19.55 6.94
C GLN A 334 -11.37 -18.92 6.15
N ASP A 335 -11.57 -17.73 5.55
CA ASP A 335 -10.53 -17.05 4.77
C ASP A 335 -9.26 -16.87 5.63
N PRO A 336 -8.04 -17.08 5.10
CA PRO A 336 -6.81 -16.88 5.87
C PRO A 336 -6.66 -15.44 6.41
N VAL A 337 -7.19 -14.44 5.72
CA VAL A 337 -7.06 -13.03 6.12
C VAL A 337 -8.17 -12.60 7.07
N GLN A 338 -7.78 -12.04 8.22
CA GLN A 338 -8.70 -11.69 9.30
C GLN A 338 -9.78 -10.69 8.85
N ASP A 339 -9.45 -9.76 7.97
CA ASP A 339 -10.36 -8.71 7.53
C ASP A 339 -11.45 -9.24 6.59
N VAL A 340 -11.16 -10.29 5.82
CA VAL A 340 -12.16 -11.01 5.02
C VAL A 340 -13.14 -11.76 5.94
N ARG A 341 -12.63 -12.44 6.99
CA ARG A 341 -13.49 -13.09 8.00
C ARG A 341 -14.41 -12.10 8.71
N LYS A 342 -13.89 -10.92 9.10
CA LYS A 342 -14.68 -9.82 9.70
C LYS A 342 -15.74 -9.27 8.73
N ALA A 343 -15.38 -9.10 7.46
CA ALA A 343 -16.30 -8.64 6.42
C ALA A 343 -17.44 -9.65 6.19
N ALA A 344 -17.12 -10.93 6.07
CA ALA A 344 -18.10 -12.02 5.92
C ALA A 344 -19.04 -12.11 7.13
N GLN A 345 -18.51 -12.04 8.36
CA GLN A 345 -19.33 -11.99 9.58
C GLN A 345 -20.30 -10.80 9.57
N THR A 346 -19.81 -9.61 9.21
CA THR A 346 -20.63 -8.39 9.16
C THR A 346 -21.74 -8.52 8.12
N ALA A 347 -21.42 -9.02 6.94
CA ALA A 347 -22.36 -9.24 5.84
C ALA A 347 -23.47 -10.23 6.22
N LEU A 348 -23.12 -11.41 6.77
CA LEU A 348 -24.12 -12.41 7.18
C LEU A 348 -25.05 -11.88 8.29
N ARG A 349 -24.52 -11.08 9.22
CA ARG A 349 -25.35 -10.38 10.23
C ARG A 349 -26.34 -9.41 9.58
N SER A 350 -25.91 -8.60 8.62
CA SER A 350 -26.81 -7.72 7.83
C SER A 350 -27.88 -8.51 7.06
N LEU A 351 -27.56 -9.74 6.62
CA LEU A 351 -28.51 -10.64 5.95
C LEU A 351 -29.38 -11.45 6.94
N GLY A 352 -29.29 -11.19 8.25
CA GLY A 352 -30.18 -11.71 9.29
C GLY A 352 -29.65 -12.89 10.13
N ASP A 353 -28.38 -13.28 9.98
CA ASP A 353 -27.78 -14.36 10.77
C ASP A 353 -27.30 -13.82 12.13
N LYS A 354 -28.04 -14.16 13.20
CA LYS A 354 -27.85 -13.55 14.52
C LYS A 354 -26.56 -13.98 15.25
N GLU A 355 -26.02 -15.17 14.97
CA GLU A 355 -24.86 -15.74 15.68
C GLU A 355 -23.83 -16.38 14.75
N VAL A 356 -23.23 -15.58 13.87
CA VAL A 356 -22.04 -16.02 13.13
C VAL A 356 -20.80 -15.61 13.93
N ARG A 357 -20.24 -16.51 14.76
CA ARG A 357 -18.89 -16.32 15.32
C ARG A 357 -17.89 -16.98 14.35
N PRO A 358 -16.89 -16.25 13.81
CA PRO A 358 -15.87 -16.89 13.01
C PRO A 358 -15.12 -17.89 13.89
N PRO A 359 -14.83 -19.10 13.40
CA PRO A 359 -13.99 -20.03 14.14
C PRO A 359 -12.62 -19.40 14.35
N THR A 360 -12.05 -19.64 15.53
CA THR A 360 -10.66 -19.31 15.80
C THR A 360 -9.81 -20.29 15.01
N LEU A 361 -9.34 -19.87 13.82
CA LEU A 361 -8.34 -20.63 13.08
C LEU A 361 -7.14 -20.87 14.01
N PRO A 362 -6.72 -22.12 14.25
CA PRO A 362 -5.55 -22.39 15.06
C PRO A 362 -4.33 -21.77 14.37
N ALA A 363 -3.40 -21.22 15.16
CA ALA A 363 -2.14 -20.73 14.62
C ALA A 363 -1.44 -21.88 13.87
N THR A 364 -1.34 -21.76 12.54
CA THR A 364 -0.60 -22.70 11.72
C THR A 364 0.86 -22.59 12.09
N ARG A 365 1.34 -23.57 12.88
CA ARG A 365 2.77 -23.77 13.09
C ARG A 365 3.37 -24.16 11.76
N LEU A 366 4.41 -23.44 11.34
CA LEU A 366 5.30 -23.93 10.31
C LEU A 366 6.00 -25.21 10.82
N ALA A 367 6.37 -26.10 9.91
CA ALA A 367 6.94 -27.42 10.26
C ALA A 367 8.33 -27.34 10.93
N ASP A 368 8.91 -26.14 11.03
CA ASP A 368 10.16 -25.79 11.70
C ASP A 368 9.99 -25.29 13.15
N GLY A 369 8.74 -25.14 13.62
CA GLY A 369 8.43 -24.65 14.97
C GLY A 369 8.26 -23.13 15.10
N ALA A 370 8.32 -22.36 14.01
CA ALA A 370 8.01 -20.94 14.05
C ALA A 370 6.50 -20.71 14.31
N CYS A 371 6.18 -19.94 15.37
CA CYS A 371 4.82 -19.55 15.70
C CYS A 371 4.38 -18.29 14.94
N SER A 372 3.28 -18.39 14.21
CA SER A 372 2.53 -17.22 13.73
C SER A 372 1.73 -16.61 14.89
N TRP A 373 1.86 -15.30 15.10
CA TRP A 373 1.16 -14.56 16.15
C TRP A 373 0.40 -13.38 15.57
N SER A 374 -0.85 -13.19 16.01
CA SER A 374 -1.51 -11.89 15.94
C SER A 374 -0.84 -10.93 16.92
N VAL A 375 -0.58 -9.68 16.52
CA VAL A 375 0.11 -8.68 17.35
C VAL A 375 -0.66 -8.39 18.65
N GLY A 376 -0.24 -9.08 19.72
CA GLY A 376 -0.37 -8.68 21.12
C GLY A 376 0.97 -8.13 21.62
N GLU A 377 1.00 -7.64 22.85
CA GLU A 377 2.07 -6.76 23.37
C GLU A 377 3.48 -7.37 23.44
N ALA A 378 4.45 -6.47 23.62
CA ALA A 378 5.87 -6.67 23.41
C ALA A 378 6.52 -7.81 24.23
N ASN A 379 7.62 -8.32 23.68
CA ASN A 379 8.74 -8.80 24.50
C ASN A 379 10.05 -8.56 23.75
N ASP A 380 10.79 -7.54 24.18
CA ASP A 380 12.09 -7.16 23.64
C ASP A 380 13.18 -8.12 24.14
N ALA A 381 13.80 -8.86 23.23
CA ALA A 381 15.02 -9.62 23.47
C ALA A 381 15.74 -9.85 22.13
N GLY A 382 16.94 -9.27 21.98
CA GLY A 382 17.74 -9.32 20.76
C GLY A 382 18.81 -8.22 20.77
N ASN A 383 20.06 -8.60 21.02
CA ASN A 383 21.12 -7.68 21.44
C ASN A 383 21.82 -6.95 20.28
N ASP A 384 21.53 -5.66 20.09
CA ASP A 384 22.35 -4.72 19.29
C ASP A 384 22.29 -3.29 19.88
N ASN A 385 22.49 -3.18 21.20
CA ASN A 385 22.12 -2.00 22.00
C ASN A 385 23.25 -0.97 22.25
N ASP A 386 24.45 -1.14 21.70
CA ASP A 386 25.58 -0.20 21.93
C ASP A 386 25.24 1.23 21.47
N TRP A 387 24.59 1.37 20.29
CA TRP A 387 24.20 2.70 19.81
C TRP A 387 23.09 3.36 20.65
N LYS A 388 22.20 2.59 21.31
CA LYS A 388 21.16 3.16 22.18
C LYS A 388 21.76 3.75 23.46
N ALA A 389 22.81 3.14 24.01
CA ALA A 389 23.55 3.71 25.13
C ALA A 389 24.25 5.02 24.73
N ARG A 390 24.89 5.04 23.55
CA ARG A 390 25.50 6.25 22.98
C ARG A 390 24.48 7.34 22.67
N LEU A 391 23.29 6.99 22.20
CA LEU A 391 22.20 7.94 21.93
C LEU A 391 21.73 8.62 23.22
N ARG A 392 21.44 7.88 24.30
CA ARG A 392 21.03 8.48 25.59
C ARG A 392 22.09 9.46 26.11
N ALA A 393 23.36 9.05 26.10
CA ALA A 393 24.49 9.91 26.45
C ALA A 393 24.60 11.18 25.57
N MET A 394 24.17 11.13 24.31
CA MET A 394 24.10 12.30 23.40
C MET A 394 22.80 13.12 23.49
N MET A 395 21.76 12.60 24.17
CA MET A 395 20.50 13.30 24.40
C MET A 395 20.40 13.94 25.79
N GLY A 396 21.28 13.55 26.72
CA GLY A 396 21.35 14.14 28.06
C GLY A 396 20.33 13.56 29.06
N GLU A 397 19.96 12.29 28.86
CA GLU A 397 19.13 11.48 29.77
C GLU A 397 19.97 10.47 30.57
#